data_AF-A0A344PM82-F1
#
_entry.id   AF-A0A344PM82-F1
#
_cell.length_a   1.000
_cell.length_b   1.000
_cell.length_c   1.000
_cell.angle_alpha   90.00
_cell.angle_beta   90.00
_cell.angle_gamma   90.00
#
_symmetry.space_group_name_H-M   'P 1'
#
loop_
_entity.id
_entity.type
_entity.pdbx_description
1 polymer ?
#
loop_
_entity_poly.entity_id
_entity_poly.type
_entity_poly.pdbx_seq_one_letter_code
_entity_poly.pdbx_strand_id
1 'polypeptide(L)'
;MRHFIILAAAALVLPAAAGAQQCSGSPTKFRCHEADGTISDVEIQGPFTRTKGRNANTGETWSQTSQKTGKLTKTTGRAADGSKWEWTSQTIGSRTFTHGVDSRGRSFSYQCDAFRCY
;
A
#
# COMPACT_ATOMS: atom_id res chain seq x y z
N MET A 1 -44.50 35.93 22.35
CA MET A 1 -43.49 36.28 21.33
C MET A 1 -42.35 35.27 21.48
N ARG A 2 -42.45 34.12 20.80
CA ARG A 2 -41.64 33.68 19.65
C ARG A 2 -40.12 33.77 19.88
N HIS A 3 -39.54 32.58 20.14
CA HIS A 3 -38.26 31.95 19.72
C HIS A 3 -37.02 32.87 19.53
N PHE A 4 -35.81 32.46 19.93
CA PHE A 4 -35.03 31.44 19.22
C PHE A 4 -34.03 30.74 20.16
N ILE A 5 -34.05 29.41 20.14
CA ILE A 5 -32.98 28.55 20.64
C ILE A 5 -31.88 28.56 19.57
N ILE A 6 -30.69 29.05 19.92
CA ILE A 6 -29.50 28.96 19.06
C ILE A 6 -28.86 27.58 19.31
N LEU A 7 -29.10 26.66 18.38
CA LEU A 7 -28.34 25.42 18.25
C LEU A 7 -26.93 25.77 17.76
N ALA A 8 -25.97 25.82 18.68
CA ALA A 8 -24.56 25.87 18.33
C ALA A 8 -24.12 24.49 17.83
N ALA A 9 -23.93 24.38 16.51
CA ALA A 9 -23.37 23.21 15.85
C ALA A 9 -21.92 23.01 16.28
N ALA A 10 -21.65 21.97 17.07
CA ALA A 10 -20.30 21.49 17.30
C ALA A 10 -19.87 20.67 16.08
N ALA A 11 -19.19 21.31 15.14
CA ALA A 11 -18.47 20.61 14.08
C ALA A 11 -17.32 19.81 14.71
N LEU A 12 -17.46 18.48 14.77
CA LEU A 12 -16.35 17.59 15.06
C LEU A 12 -15.37 17.66 13.89
N VAL A 13 -14.28 18.40 14.06
CA VAL A 13 -13.11 18.32 13.20
C VAL A 13 -12.38 17.03 13.56
N LEU A 14 -12.58 15.98 12.76
CA LEU A 14 -11.73 14.79 12.81
C LEU A 14 -10.34 15.16 12.27
N PRO A 15 -9.24 14.85 12.99
CA PRO A 15 -7.90 15.03 12.44
C PRO A 15 -7.73 14.07 11.25
N ALA A 16 -7.44 14.61 10.08
CA ALA A 16 -7.07 13.85 8.89
C ALA A 16 -5.78 13.07 9.21
N ALA A 17 -5.91 11.77 9.45
CA ALA A 17 -4.78 10.87 9.47
C ALA A 17 -4.11 10.92 8.09
N ALA A 18 -2.79 11.09 8.08
CA ALA A 18 -1.97 11.22 6.89
C ALA A 18 -2.30 10.13 5.85
N GLY A 19 -2.68 10.56 4.65
CA GLY A 19 -2.86 9.70 3.47
C GLY A 19 -3.92 8.62 3.62
N ALA A 20 -5.20 8.98 3.71
CA ALA A 20 -6.28 8.01 3.69
C ALA A 20 -6.28 7.24 2.34
N GLN A 21 -5.73 6.03 2.33
CA GLN A 21 -5.86 5.12 1.20
C GLN A 21 -7.31 4.64 1.13
N GLN A 22 -8.03 5.04 0.09
CA GLN A 22 -9.42 4.67 -0.10
C GLN A 22 -9.49 3.40 -0.96
N CYS A 23 -9.76 2.26 -0.32
CA CYS A 23 -9.93 0.99 -1.01
C CYS A 23 -11.41 0.59 -1.10
N SER A 24 -11.84 0.12 -2.27
CA SER A 24 -13.19 -0.42 -2.49
C SER A 24 -13.14 -1.71 -3.31
N GLY A 25 -14.05 -2.64 -3.02
CA GLY A 25 -14.13 -3.94 -3.70
C GLY A 25 -14.44 -5.09 -2.76
N SER A 26 -14.01 -6.30 -3.14
CA SER A 26 -14.14 -7.52 -2.36
C SER A 26 -12.83 -7.87 -1.63
N PRO A 27 -12.85 -8.83 -0.67
CA PRO A 27 -11.64 -9.24 0.05
C PRO A 27 -10.49 -9.75 -0.83
N THR A 28 -10.80 -10.26 -2.03
CA THR A 28 -9.81 -10.83 -2.96
C THR A 28 -9.61 -10.00 -4.22
N LYS A 29 -10.43 -8.98 -4.46
CA LYS A 29 -10.31 -8.10 -5.63
C LYS A 29 -10.81 -6.70 -5.29
N PHE A 30 -9.88 -5.76 -5.20
CA PHE A 30 -10.18 -4.40 -4.76
C PHE A 30 -9.28 -3.38 -5.45
N ARG A 31 -9.76 -2.14 -5.48
CA ARG A 31 -9.04 -0.98 -6.00
C ARG A 31 -8.77 0.00 -4.88
N CYS A 32 -7.55 0.51 -4.80
CA CYS A 32 -7.12 1.51 -3.83
C CYS A 32 -6.73 2.81 -4.52
N HIS A 33 -7.10 3.93 -3.92
CA HIS A 33 -6.66 5.27 -4.28
C HIS A 33 -5.77 5.82 -3.18
N GLU A 34 -4.57 6.25 -3.54
CA GLU A 34 -3.56 6.82 -2.65
C GLU A 34 -3.51 8.35 -2.81
N ALA A 35 -3.03 9.03 -1.77
CA ALA A 35 -3.03 10.50 -1.72
C ALA A 35 -2.10 11.16 -2.75
N ASP A 36 -1.11 10.44 -3.25
CA ASP A 36 -0.17 10.88 -4.30
C ASP A 36 -0.74 10.74 -5.74
N GLY A 37 -2.01 10.32 -5.85
CA GLY A 37 -2.70 10.06 -7.11
C GLY A 37 -2.46 8.65 -7.68
N THR A 38 -1.78 7.77 -6.94
CA THR A 38 -1.63 6.37 -7.33
C THR A 38 -2.95 5.63 -7.18
N ILE A 39 -3.34 4.93 -8.24
CA ILE A 39 -4.49 4.04 -8.31
C ILE A 39 -3.98 2.62 -8.50
N SER A 40 -4.31 1.74 -7.57
CA SER A 40 -3.82 0.36 -7.52
C SER A 40 -4.98 -0.62 -7.61
N ASP A 41 -4.96 -1.51 -8.60
CA ASP A 41 -5.85 -2.68 -8.70
C ASP A 41 -5.15 -3.90 -8.11
N VAL A 42 -5.77 -4.53 -7.10
CA VAL A 42 -5.22 -5.69 -6.37
C VAL A 42 -6.11 -6.90 -6.56
N GLU A 43 -5.48 -8.04 -6.85
CA GLU A 43 -6.12 -9.35 -6.95
C GLU A 43 -5.35 -10.39 -6.14
N ILE A 44 -6.06 -11.13 -5.30
CA ILE A 44 -5.51 -12.17 -4.43
C ILE A 44 -6.05 -13.52 -4.89
N GLN A 45 -5.14 -14.43 -5.26
CA GLN A 45 -5.47 -15.79 -5.69
C GLN A 45 -4.53 -16.79 -5.01
N GLY A 46 -5.05 -17.47 -3.98
CA GLY A 46 -4.28 -18.42 -3.20
C GLY A 46 -3.06 -17.75 -2.54
N PRO A 47 -1.81 -18.23 -2.77
CA PRO A 47 -0.62 -17.62 -2.22
C PRO A 47 -0.16 -16.36 -3.00
N PHE A 48 -0.81 -16.02 -4.11
CA PHE A 48 -0.40 -14.92 -4.98
C PHE A 48 -1.22 -13.66 -4.74
N THR A 49 -0.55 -12.52 -4.69
CA THR A 49 -1.15 -11.19 -4.76
C THR A 49 -0.58 -10.47 -5.97
N ARG A 50 -1.45 -10.07 -6.90
CA ARG A 50 -1.08 -9.30 -8.09
C ARG A 50 -1.56 -7.87 -7.89
N THR A 51 -0.70 -6.91 -8.18
CA THR A 51 -1.02 -5.49 -8.10
C THR A 51 -0.63 -4.82 -9.40
N LYS A 52 -1.54 -4.01 -9.95
CA LYS A 52 -1.25 -3.10 -11.06
C LYS A 52 -1.49 -1.69 -10.58
N GLY A 53 -0.49 -0.83 -10.71
CA GLY A 53 -0.59 0.56 -10.29
C GLY A 53 -0.45 1.52 -11.45
N ARG A 54 -1.11 2.67 -11.31
CA ARG A 54 -0.97 3.82 -12.20
C ARG A 54 -1.00 5.10 -11.38
N ASN A 55 -0.04 5.99 -11.57
CA ASN A 55 -0.13 7.33 -11.03
C ASN A 55 -0.96 8.20 -11.99
N ALA A 56 -2.09 8.73 -11.53
CA ALA A 56 -2.99 9.54 -12.36
C ALA A 56 -2.39 10.90 -12.74
N ASN A 57 -1.42 11.39 -11.95
CA ASN A 57 -0.78 12.69 -12.17
C ASN A 57 0.37 12.59 -13.18
N THR A 58 1.19 11.53 -13.12
CA THR A 58 2.35 11.36 -14.02
C THR A 58 2.06 10.45 -15.23
N GLY A 59 1.01 9.63 -15.15
CA GLY A 59 0.69 8.61 -16.15
C GLY A 59 1.57 7.35 -16.06
N GLU A 60 2.55 7.33 -15.16
CA GLU A 60 3.43 6.17 -14.96
C GLU A 60 2.62 4.96 -14.49
N THR A 61 3.01 3.79 -14.97
CA THR A 61 2.37 2.52 -14.63
C THR A 61 3.38 1.51 -14.14
N TRP A 62 2.90 0.58 -13.34
CA TRP A 62 3.71 -0.53 -12.86
C TRP A 62 2.86 -1.76 -12.58
N SER A 63 3.54 -2.90 -12.45
CA SER A 63 2.92 -4.14 -12.00
C SER A 63 3.84 -4.88 -11.05
N GLN A 64 3.23 -5.61 -10.12
CA GLN A 64 3.90 -6.38 -9.10
C GLN A 64 3.18 -7.69 -8.84
N THR A 65 3.93 -8.73 -8.52
CA THR A 65 3.40 -9.98 -7.98
C THR A 65 4.14 -10.31 -6.70
N SER A 66 3.38 -10.67 -5.67
CA SER A 66 3.89 -11.23 -4.42
C SER A 66 3.41 -12.68 -4.28
N GLN A 67 4.28 -13.55 -3.81
CA GLN A 67 3.97 -14.93 -3.48
C GLN A 67 4.31 -15.19 -2.02
N LYS A 68 3.31 -15.64 -1.24
CA LYS A 68 3.48 -16.00 0.16
C LYS A 68 3.64 -17.52 0.32
N THR A 69 4.69 -17.93 1.00
CA THR A 69 4.97 -19.32 1.37
C THR A 69 5.32 -19.38 2.86
N GLY A 70 4.34 -19.76 3.69
CA GLY A 70 4.49 -19.73 5.14
C GLY A 70 4.74 -18.32 5.67
N LYS A 71 5.92 -18.11 6.26
CA LYS A 71 6.38 -16.80 6.79
C LYS A 71 7.23 -16.01 5.80
N LEU A 72 7.41 -16.50 4.58
CA LEU A 72 8.22 -15.89 3.55
C LEU A 72 7.31 -15.31 2.47
N THR A 73 7.61 -14.08 2.04
CA THR A 73 6.93 -13.42 0.92
C THR A 73 7.99 -12.97 -0.06
N LYS A 74 7.94 -13.48 -1.29
CA LYS A 74 8.77 -13.00 -2.39
C LYS A 74 7.95 -12.04 -3.24
N THR A 75 8.52 -10.90 -3.57
CA THR A 75 7.87 -9.87 -4.38
C THR A 75 8.76 -9.49 -5.55
N THR A 76 8.17 -9.38 -6.74
CA THR A 76 8.84 -8.91 -7.95
C THR A 76 7.93 -7.94 -8.68
N GLY A 77 8.49 -6.86 -9.22
CA GLY A 77 7.72 -5.92 -10.02
C GLY A 77 8.52 -5.24 -11.12
N ARG A 78 7.79 -4.48 -11.93
CA ARG A 78 8.30 -3.82 -13.12
C ARG A 78 7.53 -2.53 -13.37
N ALA A 79 8.26 -1.46 -13.67
CA ALA A 79 7.73 -0.18 -14.13
C ALA A 79 7.56 -0.16 -15.67
N ALA A 80 6.84 0.85 -16.17
CA ALA A 80 6.56 1.02 -17.60
C ALA A 80 7.82 1.13 -18.48
N ASP A 81 8.86 1.79 -17.98
CA ASP A 81 10.18 1.92 -18.61
C ASP A 81 10.97 0.59 -18.66
N GLY A 82 10.46 -0.43 -17.96
CA GLY A 82 11.04 -1.75 -17.86
C GLY A 82 12.00 -1.95 -16.70
N SER A 83 12.24 -0.93 -15.89
CA SER A 83 12.96 -1.04 -14.62
C SER A 83 12.28 -2.07 -13.72
N LYS A 84 13.07 -2.92 -13.06
CA LYS A 84 12.58 -4.05 -12.24
C LYS A 84 13.02 -3.88 -10.81
N TRP A 85 12.23 -4.42 -9.89
CA TRP A 85 12.61 -4.58 -8.50
C TRP A 85 12.24 -5.97 -8.02
N GLU A 86 12.91 -6.40 -6.96
CA GLU A 86 12.55 -7.61 -6.24
C GLU A 86 12.96 -7.50 -4.79
N TRP A 87 12.20 -8.15 -3.91
CA TRP A 87 12.59 -8.31 -2.53
C TRP A 87 11.99 -9.56 -1.92
N THR A 88 12.59 -10.02 -0.84
CA THR A 88 12.08 -11.10 0.00
C THR A 88 11.86 -10.55 1.39
N SER A 89 10.70 -10.86 1.97
CA SER A 89 10.37 -10.59 3.36
C SER A 89 10.20 -11.89 4.12
N GLN A 90 10.78 -11.99 5.31
CA GLN A 90 10.65 -13.15 6.20
C GLN A 90 10.21 -12.70 7.58
N THR A 91 9.12 -13.25 8.08
CA THR A 91 8.63 -12.98 9.44
C THR A 91 9.18 -14.01 10.43
N ILE A 92 9.83 -13.55 11.50
CA ILE A 92 10.35 -14.39 12.59
C ILE A 92 9.90 -13.75 13.91
N GLY A 93 9.07 -14.48 14.67
CA GLY A 93 8.41 -13.92 15.86
C GLY A 93 7.53 -12.73 15.48
N SER A 94 7.74 -11.59 16.14
CA SER A 94 7.06 -10.32 15.89
C SER A 94 7.78 -9.39 14.92
N ARG A 95 8.88 -9.85 14.28
CA ARG A 95 9.71 -9.05 13.37
C ARG A 95 9.60 -9.55 11.94
N THR A 96 9.65 -8.62 10.99
CA THR A 96 9.77 -8.93 9.55
C THR A 96 11.07 -8.38 9.02
N PHE A 97 11.87 -9.22 8.39
CA PHE A 97 13.14 -8.85 7.76
C PHE A 97 12.93 -8.79 6.27
N THR A 98 13.31 -7.67 5.64
CA THR A 98 13.17 -7.47 4.21
C THR A 98 14.53 -7.13 3.59
N HIS A 99 14.82 -7.73 2.43
CA HIS A 99 16.00 -7.41 1.63
C HIS A 99 15.66 -7.52 0.15
N GLY A 100 16.27 -6.70 -0.68
CA GLY A 100 15.97 -6.67 -2.10
C GLY A 100 16.80 -5.69 -2.89
N VAL A 101 16.36 -5.45 -4.12
CA VAL A 101 16.92 -4.53 -5.09
C VAL A 101 15.80 -3.63 -5.60
N ASP A 102 16.00 -2.32 -5.56
CA ASP A 102 15.03 -1.33 -6.04
C ASP A 102 15.07 -1.20 -7.58
N SER A 103 14.14 -0.40 -8.13
CA SER A 103 14.04 -0.15 -9.57
C SER A 103 15.27 0.50 -10.20
N ARG A 104 16.19 1.04 -9.39
CA ARG A 104 17.46 1.64 -9.83
C ARG A 104 18.64 0.67 -9.68
N GLY A 105 18.38 -0.60 -9.34
CA GLY A 105 19.42 -1.60 -9.13
C GLY A 105 20.14 -1.47 -7.79
N ARG A 106 19.64 -0.66 -6.85
CA ARG A 106 20.29 -0.48 -5.55
C ARG A 106 19.76 -1.50 -4.55
N SER A 107 20.68 -2.19 -3.89
CA SER A 107 20.32 -3.11 -2.81
C SER A 107 19.81 -2.34 -1.59
N PHE A 108 18.85 -2.92 -0.90
CA PHE A 108 18.35 -2.42 0.38
C PHE A 108 18.07 -3.58 1.33
N SER A 109 18.10 -3.28 2.62
CA SER A 109 17.58 -4.17 3.66
C SER A 109 17.09 -3.33 4.83
N TYR A 110 15.98 -3.77 5.42
CA TYR A 110 15.41 -3.19 6.62
C TYR A 110 14.69 -4.27 7.42
N GLN A 111 14.43 -3.99 8.68
CA GLN A 111 13.60 -4.83 9.53
C GLN A 111 12.46 -4.02 10.13
N CYS A 112 11.28 -4.63 10.28
CA CYS A 112 10.13 -3.98 10.90
C CYS A 112 9.67 -4.77 12.12
N ASP A 113 9.28 -4.05 13.17
CA ASP A 113 8.47 -4.56 14.28
C ASP A 113 7.02 -4.08 14.14
N ALA A 114 6.22 -4.22 15.20
CA ALA A 114 4.81 -3.81 15.20
C ALA A 114 4.60 -2.29 15.09
N PHE A 115 5.63 -1.48 15.32
CA PHE A 115 5.52 -0.03 15.43
C PHE A 115 6.30 0.72 14.35
N ARG A 116 7.44 0.19 13.90
CA ARG A 116 8.30 0.88 12.92
C ARG A 116 9.27 -0.05 12.18
N CYS A 117 9.95 0.50 11.18
CA CYS A 117 11.04 -0.14 10.44
C CYS A 117 12.38 0.57 10.68
N TYR A 118 13.48 -0.19 10.57
CA TYR A 118 14.86 0.21 10.82
C TYR A 118 15.77 -0.27 9.70
#